data_AF-A0A0G0A7U5-F1
#
_entry.id   AF-A0A0G0A7U5-F1
#
_cell.length_a   1.000
_cell.length_b   1.000
_cell.length_c   1.000
_cell.angle_alpha   90.00
_cell.angle_beta   90.00
_cell.angle_gamma   90.00
#
_symmetry.space_group_name_H-M   'P 1'
#
loop_
_entity.id
_entity.type
_entity.pdbx_description
1 polymer ?
#
loop_
_entity_poly.entity_id
_entity_poly.type
_entity_poly.pdbx_seq_one_letter_code
_entity_poly.pdbx_strand_id
1 'polypeptide(L)'
;LLLKFVLFYCTLCTGIDCTLCTGISCTLSPKYSVVSDSTPLSIIFHGIEYLNSEIEHGNYFFTDILKEGVLLYDSGKHKLSQPKPLNEKQRREKAKMYFEKWFKSANEFFETYKLVLEKDYFNNAAFQLHQSAERYYMTVLLVYTDYKPKVHDLEKLDRMVCKLDSRFKEVFPRTTNEEKRLFDLLKRAYIDSRYKLDYAIKREELEWLGARVEVLRKLTEKQCGKGIG
;
A
#
# COMPACT_ATOMS: atom_id res chain seq x y z
N LEU A 1 20.69 -1.57 -3.65
CA LEU A 1 20.78 -0.10 -3.61
C LEU A 1 19.50 0.42 -2.98
N LEU A 2 19.63 0.95 -1.76
CA LEU A 2 18.54 1.31 -0.87
C LEU A 2 17.64 2.41 -1.47
N LEU A 3 16.34 2.31 -1.19
CA LEU A 3 15.37 3.36 -1.44
C LEU A 3 15.82 4.66 -0.76
N LYS A 4 16.35 5.61 -1.52
CA LYS A 4 16.42 7.01 -1.10
C LYS A 4 14.99 7.55 -1.15
N PHE A 5 14.31 7.58 -0.01
CA PHE A 5 13.05 8.29 0.12
C PHE A 5 13.29 9.78 -0.07
N VAL A 6 12.61 10.34 -1.06
CA VAL A 6 12.58 11.76 -1.34
C VAL A 6 11.38 12.34 -0.59
N LEU A 7 11.64 13.14 0.44
CA LEU A 7 10.63 13.96 1.11
C LEU A 7 10.32 15.18 0.22
N PHE A 8 9.13 15.18 -0.41
CA PHE A 8 8.54 16.40 -0.95
C PHE A 8 7.57 16.97 0.09
N TYR A 9 7.96 18.09 0.70
CA TYR A 9 7.02 18.96 1.42
C TYR A 9 6.49 20.01 0.45
N CYS A 10 5.22 19.88 0.05
CA CYS A 10 4.50 20.94 -0.66
C CYS A 10 3.39 21.51 0.24
N THR A 11 3.62 22.70 0.80
CA THR A 11 2.72 23.39 1.74
C THR A 11 1.56 24.13 1.06
N LEU A 12 0.98 23.58 -0.01
CA LEU A 12 -0.15 24.19 -0.71
C LEU A 12 -1.24 23.15 -0.99
N CYS A 13 -2.01 22.83 0.05
CA CYS A 13 -3.33 22.19 -0.11
C CYS A 13 -4.25 22.65 1.02
N THR A 14 -4.52 23.96 1.08
CA THR A 14 -5.79 24.45 1.64
C THR A 14 -6.78 24.47 0.48
N GLY A 15 -7.84 23.67 0.62
CA GLY A 15 -9.03 23.56 -0.24
C GLY A 15 -9.07 24.29 -1.60
N ILE A 16 -9.44 23.50 -2.62
CA ILE A 16 -9.89 23.89 -3.97
C ILE A 16 -8.77 23.86 -5.03
N ASP A 17 -9.01 23.06 -6.08
CA ASP A 17 -8.25 22.84 -7.32
C ASP A 17 -6.91 22.07 -7.29
N CYS A 18 -7.05 20.76 -7.50
CA CYS A 18 -5.99 19.77 -7.71
C CYS A 18 -5.51 19.74 -9.19
N THR A 19 -5.38 20.89 -9.85
CA THR A 19 -5.12 20.97 -11.29
C THR A 19 -3.67 21.39 -11.64
N LEU A 20 -2.85 21.74 -10.65
CA LEU A 20 -1.50 22.29 -10.86
C LEU A 20 -0.34 21.31 -10.71
N CYS A 21 -0.57 20.05 -10.32
CA CYS A 21 0.50 19.06 -10.22
C CYS A 21 0.97 18.48 -11.57
N THR A 22 0.41 18.92 -12.70
CA THR A 22 0.91 18.59 -14.05
C THR A 22 2.02 19.53 -14.52
N GLY A 23 2.29 20.62 -13.80
CA GLY A 23 3.29 21.63 -14.14
C GLY A 23 4.29 21.87 -13.01
N ILE A 24 4.91 20.82 -12.48
CA ILE A 24 5.96 20.98 -11.47
C ILE A 24 7.27 21.37 -12.16
N SER A 25 7.42 22.68 -12.42
CA SER A 25 8.72 23.34 -12.26
C SER A 25 8.91 23.61 -10.76
N CYS A 26 8.97 22.56 -9.94
CA CYS A 26 9.66 22.67 -8.66
C CYS A 26 11.11 22.87 -9.04
N THR A 27 11.65 24.06 -8.79
CA THR A 27 13.09 24.29 -8.72
C THR A 27 13.63 23.43 -7.57
N LEU A 28 13.85 22.16 -7.87
CA LEU A 28 14.76 21.28 -7.15
C LEU A 28 16.08 22.04 -7.01
N SER A 29 16.72 21.93 -5.84
CA SER A 29 18.06 22.48 -5.64
C SER A 29 18.95 22.11 -6.85
N PRO A 30 19.75 23.05 -7.39
CA PRO A 30 20.57 22.83 -8.60
C PRO A 30 21.50 21.61 -8.55
N LYS A 31 21.64 20.99 -7.38
CA LYS A 31 22.49 19.83 -7.10
C LYS A 31 21.88 18.48 -7.46
N TYR A 32 20.58 18.38 -7.75
CA TYR A 32 19.93 17.09 -7.98
C TYR A 32 19.14 17.07 -9.28
N SER A 33 19.75 16.53 -10.34
CA SER A 33 19.04 16.12 -11.56
C SER A 33 18.48 14.71 -11.36
N VAL A 34 17.17 14.54 -11.51
CA VAL A 34 16.55 13.20 -11.58
C VAL A 34 16.96 12.58 -12.91
N VAL A 35 17.96 11.70 -12.90
CA VAL A 35 18.36 10.91 -14.06
C VAL A 35 18.00 9.45 -13.78
N SER A 36 16.91 8.96 -14.39
CA SER A 36 16.86 7.66 -15.07
C SER A 36 15.45 7.43 -15.63
N ASP A 37 15.36 7.09 -16.92
CA ASP A 37 14.13 6.70 -17.62
C ASP A 37 13.58 5.31 -17.21
N SER A 38 14.19 4.65 -16.22
CA SER A 38 13.90 3.24 -15.89
C SER A 38 13.47 2.97 -14.45
N THR A 39 13.53 3.94 -13.54
CA THR A 39 13.15 3.72 -12.13
C THR A 39 11.87 4.47 -11.78
N PRO A 40 10.73 3.77 -11.58
CA PRO A 40 9.47 4.43 -11.25
C PRO A 40 9.57 5.14 -9.89
N LEU A 41 9.44 6.47 -9.92
CA LEU A 41 9.39 7.34 -8.75
C LEU A 41 8.07 7.14 -8.00
N SER A 42 8.15 7.01 -6.67
CA SER A 42 6.98 6.99 -5.78
C SER A 42 7.07 8.19 -4.84
N ILE A 43 6.09 9.08 -4.92
CA ILE A 43 6.00 10.27 -4.06
C ILE A 43 5.00 9.99 -2.94
N ILE A 44 5.39 10.26 -1.70
CA ILE A 44 4.51 10.21 -0.53
C ILE A 44 4.43 11.62 0.02
N PHE A 45 3.20 12.11 0.24
CA PHE A 45 2.94 13.45 0.73
C PHE A 45 2.09 13.41 2.00
N HIS A 46 2.52 14.16 3.01
CA HIS A 46 1.79 14.38 4.25
C HIS A 46 1.98 15.82 4.73
N GLY A 47 1.01 16.35 5.48
CA GLY A 47 1.13 17.64 6.15
C GLY A 47 2.10 17.60 7.34
N ILE A 48 2.60 18.76 7.75
CA ILE A 48 3.62 18.91 8.80
C ILE A 48 3.14 18.44 10.17
N GLU A 49 1.89 18.71 10.49
CA GLU A 49 1.27 18.30 11.75
C GLU A 49 1.21 16.77 11.82
N TYR A 50 0.83 16.12 10.71
CA TYR A 50 0.79 14.65 10.64
C TYR A 50 2.19 14.05 10.75
N LEU A 51 3.17 14.57 10.00
CA LEU A 51 4.54 14.06 10.06
C LEU A 51 5.14 14.21 11.46
N ASN A 52 5.00 15.38 12.08
CA ASN A 52 5.51 15.62 13.43
C ASN A 52 4.84 14.71 14.45
N SER A 53 3.52 14.51 14.35
CA SER A 53 2.80 13.56 15.19
C SER A 53 3.37 12.14 15.05
N GLU A 54 3.57 11.65 13.82
CA GLU A 54 4.12 10.31 13.60
C GLU A 54 5.56 10.16 14.12
N ILE A 55 6.40 11.21 13.97
CA ILE A 55 7.76 11.24 14.52
C ILE A 55 7.74 11.19 16.07
N GLU A 56 6.85 11.96 16.70
CA GLU A 56 6.70 12.03 18.17
C GLU A 56 6.20 10.71 18.76
N HIS A 57 5.34 9.99 18.04
CA HIS A 57 4.85 8.67 18.41
C HIS A 57 5.82 7.54 18.04
N GLY A 58 6.99 7.86 17.48
CA GLY A 58 8.02 6.88 17.16
C GLY A 58 7.66 5.97 16.00
N ASN A 59 6.83 6.44 15.05
CA ASN A 59 6.53 5.71 13.82
C ASN A 59 7.83 5.54 13.02
N TYR A 60 8.27 4.30 12.88
CA TYR A 60 9.61 4.08 12.37
C TYR A 60 9.76 4.41 10.89
N PHE A 61 8.69 4.32 10.09
CA PHE A 61 8.70 4.82 8.71
C PHE A 61 9.21 6.26 8.65
N PHE A 62 8.63 7.12 9.48
CA PHE A 62 8.94 8.55 9.48
C PHE A 62 10.23 8.85 10.25
N THR A 63 10.55 8.13 11.31
CA THR A 63 11.83 8.32 12.00
C THR A 63 13.01 7.85 11.16
N ASP A 64 12.86 6.79 10.36
CA ASP A 64 13.93 6.30 9.48
C ASP A 64 14.10 7.23 8.29
N ILE A 65 13.01 7.78 7.74
CA ILE A 65 13.08 8.88 6.77
C ILE A 65 13.81 10.10 7.36
N LEU A 66 13.57 10.46 8.62
CA LEU A 66 14.26 11.59 9.26
C LEU A 66 15.77 11.32 9.43
N LYS A 67 16.17 10.07 9.69
CA LYS A 67 17.57 9.68 9.90
C LYS A 67 18.34 9.48 8.59
N GLU A 68 17.71 8.85 7.60
CA GLU A 68 18.36 8.37 6.37
C GLU A 68 17.96 9.17 5.12
N GLY A 69 16.90 9.96 5.21
CA GLY A 69 16.37 10.74 4.09
C GLY A 69 17.27 11.90 3.68
N VAL A 70 17.10 12.32 2.43
CA VAL A 70 17.79 13.51 1.89
C VAL A 70 16.78 14.66 1.82
N LEU A 71 17.08 15.77 2.49
CA LEU A 71 16.27 16.98 2.44
C LEU A 71 16.39 17.61 1.04
N LEU A 72 15.28 17.61 0.30
CA LEU A 72 15.26 18.22 -1.04
C LEU A 72 14.90 19.71 -1.02
N TYR A 73 14.03 20.12 -0.09
CA TYR A 73 13.52 21.48 0.03
C TYR A 73 13.11 21.77 1.47
N ASP A 74 13.41 22.97 1.94
CA ASP A 74 12.95 23.50 3.22
C ASP A 74 12.45 24.94 3.03
N SER A 75 11.21 25.18 3.44
CA SER A 75 10.58 26.50 3.39
C SER A 75 10.98 27.41 4.56
N GLY A 76 11.60 26.86 5.61
CA GLY A 76 11.94 27.56 6.85
C GLY A 76 10.76 27.87 7.77
N LYS A 77 9.52 27.57 7.36
CA LYS A 77 8.29 27.90 8.12
C LYS A 77 7.96 26.93 9.24
N HIS A 78 8.52 25.73 9.22
CA HIS A 78 8.19 24.67 10.17
C HIS A 78 9.44 23.94 10.65
N LYS A 79 9.35 23.34 11.84
CA LYS A 79 10.42 22.50 12.41
C LYS A 79 9.92 21.08 12.56
N LEU A 80 10.79 20.12 12.24
CA LEU A 80 10.53 18.70 12.46
C LEU A 80 10.69 18.38 13.95
N SER A 81 9.79 17.55 14.49
CA SER A 81 9.85 17.11 15.88
C SER A 81 11.04 16.19 16.14
N GLN A 82 11.44 16.08 17.42
CA GLN A 82 12.47 15.12 17.80
C GLN A 82 11.89 13.70 17.84
N PRO A 83 12.54 12.72 17.18
CA PRO A 83 12.07 11.35 17.16
C PRO A 83 12.18 10.71 18.54
N LYS A 84 11.14 10.00 18.95
CA LYS A 84 11.20 9.08 20.09
C LYS A 84 11.28 7.63 19.56
N PRO A 85 12.48 7.09 19.30
CA PRO A 85 12.60 5.76 18.73
C PRO A 85 12.06 4.72 19.71
N LEU A 86 11.17 3.86 19.22
CA LEU A 86 10.75 2.66 19.95
C LEU A 86 11.90 1.66 20.02
N ASN A 87 12.05 0.99 21.17
CA ASN A 87 13.00 -0.11 21.27
C ASN A 87 12.52 -1.32 20.44
N GLU A 88 13.40 -2.31 20.24
CA GLU A 88 13.07 -3.50 19.43
C GLU A 88 11.83 -4.25 19.93
N LYS A 89 11.65 -4.37 21.25
CA LYS A 89 10.50 -5.04 21.86
C LYS A 89 9.20 -4.33 21.51
N GLN A 90 9.15 -3.01 21.68
CA GLN A 90 7.98 -2.20 21.34
C GLN A 90 7.64 -2.26 19.84
N ARG A 91 8.66 -2.27 18.98
CA ARG A 91 8.47 -2.45 17.52
C ARG A 91 7.84 -3.80 17.20
N ARG A 92 8.32 -4.89 17.82
CA ARG A 92 7.75 -6.23 17.65
C ARG A 92 6.31 -6.31 18.16
N GLU A 93 6.03 -5.75 19.33
CA GLU A 93 4.67 -5.70 19.90
C GLU A 93 3.70 -4.93 18.98
N LYS A 94 4.13 -3.80 18.42
CA LYS A 94 3.32 -3.02 17.47
C LYS A 94 3.06 -3.77 16.17
N ALA A 95 4.10 -4.39 15.59
CA ALA A 95 3.97 -5.23 14.39
C ALA A 95 3.02 -6.43 14.62
N LYS A 96 3.11 -7.07 15.80
CA LYS A 96 2.20 -8.14 16.21
C LYS A 96 0.76 -7.67 16.25
N MET A 97 0.49 -6.53 16.90
CA MET A 97 -0.83 -5.94 16.96
C MET A 97 -1.39 -5.63 15.57
N TYR A 98 -0.57 -5.09 14.66
CA TYR A 98 -1.02 -4.86 13.28
C TYR A 98 -1.36 -6.15 12.56
N PHE A 99 -0.50 -7.16 12.66
CA PHE A 99 -0.76 -8.45 12.04
C PHE A 99 -2.06 -9.06 12.54
N GLU A 100 -2.23 -9.20 13.86
CA GLU A 100 -3.43 -9.80 14.44
C GLU A 100 -4.71 -9.06 14.02
N LYS A 101 -4.69 -7.73 14.00
CA LYS A 101 -5.87 -6.93 13.62
C LYS A 101 -6.16 -6.99 12.12
N TRP A 102 -5.17 -6.73 11.28
CA TRP A 102 -5.36 -6.56 9.84
C TRP A 102 -5.47 -7.89 9.11
N PHE A 103 -4.66 -8.89 9.50
CA PHE A 103 -4.73 -10.22 8.92
C PHE A 103 -6.06 -10.90 9.24
N LYS A 104 -6.53 -10.79 10.50
CA LYS A 104 -7.84 -11.31 10.89
C LYS A 104 -8.95 -10.68 10.04
N SER A 105 -8.96 -9.36 9.92
CA SER A 105 -9.96 -8.66 9.10
C SER A 105 -9.88 -9.05 7.62
N ALA A 106 -8.68 -9.26 7.07
CA ALA A 106 -8.51 -9.77 5.70
C ALA A 106 -9.14 -11.16 5.50
N ASN A 107 -9.02 -12.04 6.51
CA ASN A 107 -9.64 -13.37 6.51
C ASN A 107 -11.17 -13.28 6.58
N GLU A 108 -11.74 -12.37 7.38
CA GLU A 108 -13.19 -12.15 7.44
C GLU A 108 -13.76 -11.75 6.06
N PHE A 109 -13.05 -10.89 5.32
CA PHE A 109 -13.39 -10.56 3.93
C PHE A 109 -13.28 -11.77 2.99
N PHE A 110 -12.25 -12.60 3.17
CA PHE A 110 -12.06 -13.80 2.35
C PHE A 110 -13.12 -14.88 2.61
N GLU A 111 -13.52 -15.07 3.87
CA GLU A 111 -14.62 -15.94 4.26
C GLU A 111 -15.94 -15.43 3.67
N THR A 112 -16.19 -14.12 3.75
CA THR A 112 -17.37 -13.50 3.14
C THR A 112 -17.40 -13.72 1.63
N TYR A 113 -16.26 -13.57 0.93
CA TYR A 113 -16.12 -13.89 -0.49
C TYR A 113 -16.62 -15.32 -0.80
N LYS A 114 -16.18 -16.33 -0.04
CA LYS A 114 -16.59 -17.72 -0.25
C LYS A 114 -18.11 -17.88 -0.09
N LEU A 115 -18.67 -17.32 0.98
CA LEU A 115 -20.11 -17.40 1.28
C LEU A 115 -20.97 -16.75 0.20
N VAL A 116 -20.56 -15.60 -0.34
CA VAL A 116 -21.34 -14.91 -1.39
C VAL A 116 -21.12 -15.51 -2.77
N LEU A 117 -19.97 -16.15 -3.01
CA LEU A 117 -19.72 -16.94 -4.22
C LEU A 117 -20.64 -18.15 -4.30
N GLU A 118 -20.86 -18.86 -3.19
CA GLU A 118 -21.80 -19.99 -3.12
C GLU A 118 -23.25 -19.58 -3.44
N LYS A 119 -23.61 -18.33 -3.17
CA LYS A 119 -24.94 -17.76 -3.47
C LYS A 119 -25.06 -17.15 -4.88
N ASP A 120 -24.06 -17.34 -5.73
CA ASP A 120 -23.95 -16.74 -7.07
C ASP A 120 -23.97 -15.20 -7.08
N TYR A 121 -23.62 -14.54 -5.95
CA TYR A 121 -23.55 -13.08 -5.86
C TYR A 121 -22.19 -12.57 -6.36
N PHE A 122 -21.89 -12.80 -7.64
CA PHE A 122 -20.55 -12.64 -8.23
C PHE A 122 -19.96 -11.23 -8.07
N ASN A 123 -20.76 -10.18 -8.25
CA ASN A 123 -20.26 -8.80 -8.08
C ASN A 123 -19.90 -8.49 -6.63
N ASN A 124 -20.65 -9.03 -5.68
CA ASN A 124 -20.33 -8.94 -4.25
C ASN A 124 -19.08 -9.79 -3.94
N ALA A 125 -19.00 -11.01 -4.46
CA ALA A 125 -17.83 -11.87 -4.32
C ALA A 125 -16.55 -11.15 -4.79
N ALA A 126 -16.58 -10.50 -5.96
CA ALA A 126 -15.46 -9.72 -6.47
C ALA A 126 -15.07 -8.57 -5.54
N PHE A 127 -16.06 -7.86 -4.99
CA PHE A 127 -15.82 -6.76 -4.04
C PHE A 127 -15.16 -7.27 -2.74
N GLN A 128 -15.69 -8.34 -2.14
CA GLN A 128 -15.12 -8.92 -0.91
C GLN A 128 -13.71 -9.44 -1.16
N LEU A 129 -13.48 -10.04 -2.33
CA LEU A 129 -12.18 -10.56 -2.73
C LEU A 129 -11.15 -9.44 -2.92
N HIS A 130 -11.54 -8.31 -3.52
CA HIS A 130 -10.72 -7.11 -3.60
C HIS A 130 -10.34 -6.61 -2.21
N GLN A 131 -11.33 -6.46 -1.31
CA GLN A 131 -11.10 -5.97 0.05
C GLN A 131 -10.13 -6.88 0.82
N SER A 132 -10.29 -8.19 0.67
CA SER A 132 -9.38 -9.18 1.25
C SER A 132 -7.94 -8.99 0.75
N ALA A 133 -7.74 -8.88 -0.58
CA ALA A 133 -6.43 -8.64 -1.17
C ALA A 133 -5.79 -7.32 -0.69
N GLU A 134 -6.55 -6.22 -0.67
CA GLU A 134 -6.10 -4.93 -0.14
C GLU A 134 -5.61 -5.10 1.29
N ARG A 135 -6.40 -5.74 2.15
CA ARG A 135 -6.07 -5.91 3.57
C ARG A 135 -4.84 -6.78 3.80
N TYR A 136 -4.61 -7.82 2.98
CA TYR A 136 -3.37 -8.59 3.06
C TYR A 136 -2.15 -7.75 2.70
N TYR A 137 -2.21 -6.96 1.62
CA TYR A 137 -1.11 -6.04 1.29
C TYR A 137 -0.88 -5.00 2.40
N MET A 138 -1.94 -4.42 2.97
CA MET A 138 -1.86 -3.49 4.10
C MET A 138 -1.22 -4.15 5.33
N THR A 139 -1.53 -5.42 5.60
CA THR A 139 -0.92 -6.19 6.68
C THR A 139 0.60 -6.25 6.50
N VAL A 140 1.07 -6.59 5.30
CA VAL A 140 2.51 -6.65 5.00
C VAL A 140 3.15 -5.28 5.18
N LEU A 141 2.59 -4.23 4.60
CA LEU A 141 3.14 -2.87 4.71
C LEU A 141 3.21 -2.41 6.16
N LEU A 142 2.17 -2.62 6.96
CA LEU A 142 2.18 -2.25 8.38
C LEU A 142 3.20 -3.02 9.21
N VAL A 143 3.34 -4.33 8.98
CA VAL A 143 4.27 -5.17 9.74
C VAL A 143 5.73 -4.80 9.43
N TYR A 144 6.06 -4.57 8.15
CA TYR A 144 7.44 -4.32 7.72
C TYR A 144 7.84 -2.85 7.73
N THR A 145 6.87 -1.93 7.61
CA THR A 145 7.15 -0.49 7.48
C THR A 145 6.43 0.40 8.48
N ASP A 146 5.43 -0.07 9.24
CA ASP A 146 4.60 0.76 10.15
C ASP A 146 3.93 1.94 9.43
N TYR A 147 3.80 1.78 8.12
CA TYR A 147 3.16 2.72 7.24
C TYR A 147 1.95 2.09 6.57
N LYS A 148 0.83 2.79 6.68
CA LYS A 148 -0.40 2.48 5.95
C LYS A 148 -0.62 3.51 4.85
N PRO A 149 -0.41 3.18 3.56
CA PRO A 149 -0.70 4.11 2.49
C PRO A 149 -2.21 4.41 2.40
N LYS A 150 -2.55 5.64 2.01
CA LYS A 150 -3.93 6.05 1.67
C LYS A 150 -4.24 5.72 0.21
N VAL A 151 -4.00 4.47 -0.19
CA VAL A 151 -4.17 3.99 -1.57
C VAL A 151 -4.95 2.69 -1.54
N HIS A 152 -6.00 2.61 -2.36
CA HIS A 152 -6.88 1.44 -2.52
C HIS A 152 -6.62 0.67 -3.83
N ASP A 153 -5.67 1.16 -4.63
CA ASP A 153 -5.30 0.54 -5.90
C ASP A 153 -4.39 -0.69 -5.64
N LEU A 154 -4.90 -1.88 -5.95
CA LEU A 154 -4.17 -3.14 -5.75
C LEU A 154 -2.85 -3.20 -6.50
N GLU A 155 -2.74 -2.58 -7.68
CA GLU A 155 -1.50 -2.59 -8.46
C GLU A 155 -0.41 -1.73 -7.81
N LYS A 156 -0.79 -0.62 -7.18
CA LYS A 156 0.14 0.20 -6.39
C LYS A 156 0.58 -0.55 -5.13
N LEU A 157 -0.36 -1.17 -4.41
CA LEU A 157 -0.07 -1.94 -3.20
C LEU A 157 0.83 -3.15 -3.48
N ASP A 158 0.52 -3.90 -4.53
CA ASP A 158 1.31 -5.03 -5.03
C ASP A 158 2.75 -4.60 -5.33
N ARG A 159 2.94 -3.47 -6.04
CA ARG A 159 4.28 -2.93 -6.32
C ARG A 159 5.03 -2.52 -5.05
N MET A 160 4.36 -1.93 -4.07
CA MET A 160 4.99 -1.56 -2.79
C MET A 160 5.46 -2.80 -2.04
N VAL A 161 4.60 -3.82 -1.95
CA VAL A 161 4.93 -5.07 -1.26
C VAL A 161 6.01 -5.87 -1.99
N CYS A 162 5.98 -5.93 -3.32
CA CYS A 162 7.03 -6.60 -4.11
C CYS A 162 8.41 -5.95 -3.97
N LYS A 163 8.48 -4.66 -3.63
CA LYS A 163 9.74 -3.97 -3.32
C LYS A 163 10.30 -4.36 -1.95
N LEU A 164 9.43 -4.71 -1.00
CA LEU A 164 9.83 -5.20 0.32
C LEU A 164 10.22 -6.68 0.25
N ASP A 165 9.44 -7.47 -0.47
CA ASP A 165 9.65 -8.91 -0.62
C ASP A 165 9.26 -9.37 -2.02
N SER A 166 10.27 -9.72 -2.82
CA SER A 166 10.09 -10.14 -4.22
C SER A 166 9.25 -11.41 -4.40
N ARG A 167 9.05 -12.22 -3.36
CA ARG A 167 8.21 -13.44 -3.42
C ARG A 167 6.75 -13.13 -3.70
N PHE A 168 6.30 -11.91 -3.41
CA PHE A 168 4.92 -11.49 -3.70
C PHE A 168 4.64 -11.30 -5.21
N LYS A 169 5.68 -11.23 -6.05
CA LYS A 169 5.52 -11.15 -7.52
C LYS A 169 4.78 -12.35 -8.10
N GLU A 170 4.90 -13.51 -7.44
CA GLU A 170 4.26 -14.77 -7.86
C GLU A 170 2.78 -14.85 -7.44
N VAL A 171 2.27 -13.87 -6.69
CA VAL A 171 0.89 -13.88 -6.19
C VAL A 171 -0.11 -13.63 -7.32
N PHE A 172 0.12 -12.61 -8.14
CA PHE A 172 -0.69 -12.31 -9.31
C PHE A 172 0.21 -12.31 -10.55
N PRO A 173 0.43 -13.48 -11.19
CA PRO A 173 1.12 -13.51 -12.47
C PRO A 173 0.35 -12.64 -13.47
N ARG A 174 1.07 -11.90 -14.30
CA ARG A 174 0.52 -11.04 -15.37
C ARG A 174 1.24 -11.33 -16.69
N THR A 175 1.52 -12.61 -16.92
CA THR A 175 2.29 -13.10 -18.07
C THR A 175 1.43 -13.25 -19.31
N THR A 176 0.18 -13.68 -19.14
CA THR A 176 -0.80 -13.80 -20.23
C THR A 176 -1.76 -12.62 -20.28
N ASN A 177 -2.40 -12.41 -21.43
CA ASN A 177 -3.45 -11.37 -21.56
C ASN A 177 -4.65 -11.67 -20.66
N GLU A 178 -4.96 -12.95 -20.46
CA GLU A 178 -6.05 -13.37 -19.60
C GLU A 178 -5.76 -13.08 -18.12
N GLU A 179 -4.56 -13.37 -17.66
CA GLU A 179 -4.11 -13.02 -16.31
C GLU A 179 -4.17 -11.51 -16.04
N LYS A 180 -3.74 -10.70 -17.00
CA LYS A 180 -3.83 -9.22 -16.92
C LYS A 180 -5.29 -8.78 -16.81
N ARG A 181 -6.17 -9.33 -17.66
CA ARG A 181 -7.61 -9.02 -17.67
C ARG A 181 -8.27 -9.38 -16.34
N LEU A 182 -7.98 -10.56 -15.79
CA LEU A 182 -8.50 -11.02 -14.51
C LEU A 182 -8.04 -10.15 -13.35
N PHE A 183 -6.75 -9.79 -13.31
CA PHE A 183 -6.24 -8.86 -12.30
C PHE A 183 -6.89 -7.48 -12.40
N ASP A 184 -7.09 -6.97 -13.62
CA ASP A 184 -7.78 -5.69 -13.84
C ASP A 184 -9.27 -5.75 -13.45
N LEU A 185 -9.94 -6.89 -13.62
CA LEU A 185 -11.30 -7.11 -13.09
C LEU A 185 -11.31 -7.00 -11.56
N LEU A 186 -10.41 -7.72 -10.88
CA LEU A 186 -10.29 -7.65 -9.42
C LEU A 186 -9.98 -6.22 -8.95
N LYS A 187 -9.07 -5.53 -9.63
CA LYS A 187 -8.70 -4.13 -9.31
C LYS A 187 -9.91 -3.20 -9.40
N ARG A 188 -10.71 -3.32 -10.47
CA ARG A 188 -11.91 -2.49 -10.69
C ARG A 188 -13.08 -2.84 -9.78
N ALA A 189 -13.14 -4.05 -9.23
CA ALA A 189 -14.23 -4.52 -8.38
C ALA A 189 -14.51 -3.64 -7.15
N TYR A 190 -13.53 -2.86 -6.66
CA TYR A 190 -13.74 -1.93 -5.56
C TYR A 190 -14.84 -0.89 -5.84
N ILE A 191 -14.91 -0.39 -7.07
CA ILE A 191 -15.87 0.63 -7.50
C ILE A 191 -16.90 0.00 -8.43
N ASP A 192 -16.44 -0.65 -9.49
CA ASP A 192 -17.28 -0.99 -10.63
C ASP A 192 -18.38 -1.99 -10.26
N SER A 193 -18.09 -2.98 -9.42
CA SER A 193 -19.06 -4.06 -9.13
C SER A 193 -20.34 -3.61 -8.42
N ARG A 194 -20.33 -2.40 -7.84
CA ARG A 194 -21.47 -1.82 -7.11
C ARG A 194 -22.26 -0.78 -7.91
N TYR A 195 -21.62 -0.18 -8.92
CA TYR A 195 -22.18 1.02 -9.60
C TYR A 195 -22.31 0.86 -11.11
N LYS A 196 -21.52 -0.01 -11.72
CA LYS A 196 -21.49 -0.16 -13.18
C LYS A 196 -22.34 -1.33 -13.63
N LEU A 197 -23.27 -1.06 -14.56
CA LEU A 197 -24.14 -2.06 -15.16
C LEU A 197 -23.40 -3.04 -16.06
N ASP A 198 -22.25 -2.63 -16.62
CA ASP A 198 -21.41 -3.43 -17.52
C ASP A 198 -20.31 -4.22 -16.78
N TYR A 199 -20.23 -4.13 -15.44
CA TYR A 199 -19.34 -4.98 -14.67
C TYR A 199 -19.92 -6.40 -14.58
N ALA A 200 -19.28 -7.32 -15.29
CA ALA A 200 -19.59 -8.74 -15.26
C ALA A 200 -18.33 -9.55 -14.97
N ILE A 201 -18.47 -10.55 -14.11
CA ILE A 201 -17.43 -11.52 -13.79
C ILE A 201 -18.09 -12.89 -13.59
N LYS A 202 -17.47 -13.94 -14.11
CA LYS A 202 -17.96 -15.32 -14.05
C LYS A 202 -17.46 -16.03 -12.80
N ARG A 203 -18.13 -17.13 -12.45
CA ARG A 203 -17.74 -18.00 -11.33
C ARG A 203 -16.31 -18.50 -11.47
N GLU A 204 -15.92 -19.00 -12.63
CA GLU A 204 -14.59 -19.60 -12.86
C GLU A 204 -13.47 -18.55 -12.73
N GLU A 205 -13.75 -17.31 -13.18
CA GLU A 205 -12.84 -16.17 -13.06
C GLU A 205 -12.64 -15.79 -11.58
N LEU A 206 -13.73 -15.77 -10.81
CA LEU A 206 -13.69 -15.53 -9.36
C LEU A 206 -12.95 -16.64 -8.62
N GLU A 207 -13.19 -17.90 -8.95
CA GLU A 207 -12.52 -19.04 -8.32
C GLU A 207 -11.01 -19.00 -8.59
N TRP A 208 -10.59 -18.64 -9.81
CA TRP A 208 -9.19 -18.42 -10.13
C TRP A 208 -8.58 -17.28 -9.30
N LEU A 209 -9.25 -16.12 -9.26
CA LEU A 209 -8.81 -14.98 -8.44
C LEU A 209 -8.77 -15.33 -6.95
N GLY A 210 -9.74 -16.10 -6.47
CA GLY A 210 -9.84 -16.60 -5.11
C GLY A 210 -8.65 -17.49 -4.75
N ALA A 211 -8.25 -18.38 -5.64
CA ALA A 211 -7.04 -19.17 -5.48
C ALA A 211 -5.79 -18.29 -5.40
N ARG A 212 -5.72 -17.19 -6.17
CA ARG A 212 -4.61 -16.23 -6.08
C ARG A 212 -4.56 -15.46 -4.77
N VAL A 213 -5.71 -15.00 -4.27
CA VAL A 213 -5.80 -14.34 -2.96
C VAL A 213 -5.50 -15.32 -1.82
N GLU A 214 -5.82 -16.61 -1.96
CA GLU A 214 -5.40 -17.62 -0.98
C GLU A 214 -3.87 -17.79 -0.95
N VAL A 215 -3.19 -17.70 -2.09
CA VAL A 215 -1.71 -17.66 -2.13
C VAL A 215 -1.20 -16.40 -1.42
N LEU A 216 -1.83 -15.24 -1.66
CA LEU A 216 -1.51 -13.98 -0.96
C LEU A 216 -1.66 -14.12 0.56
N ARG A 217 -2.76 -14.75 1.01
CA ARG A 217 -3.04 -15.01 2.43
C ARG A 217 -1.93 -15.84 3.06
N LYS A 218 -1.62 -17.00 2.47
CA LYS A 218 -0.58 -17.92 2.98
C LYS A 218 0.80 -17.28 3.00
N LEU A 219 1.12 -16.49 1.97
CA LEU A 219 2.40 -15.80 1.91
C LEU A 219 2.48 -14.69 2.97
N THR A 220 1.42 -13.89 3.13
CA THR A 220 1.30 -12.87 4.18
C THR A 220 1.47 -13.50 5.57
N GLU A 221 0.76 -14.59 5.85
CA GLU A 221 0.85 -15.34 7.11
C GLU A 221 2.28 -15.80 7.40
N LYS A 222 2.92 -16.43 6.40
CA LYS A 222 4.28 -16.96 6.52
C LYS A 222 5.33 -15.87 6.71
N GLN A 223 5.23 -14.76 5.98
CA GLN A 223 6.26 -13.71 6.02
C GLN A 223 6.11 -12.81 7.25
N CYS A 224 4.89 -12.34 7.52
CA CYS A 224 4.64 -11.52 8.70
C CYS A 224 4.80 -12.34 10.00
N GLY A 225 4.39 -13.61 10.03
CA GLY A 225 4.57 -14.49 11.18
C GLY A 225 6.05 -14.69 11.55
N LYS A 226 6.95 -14.76 10.56
CA LYS A 226 8.40 -14.79 10.80
C LYS A 226 8.95 -13.45 11.29
N GLY A 227 8.42 -12.34 10.79
CA GLY A 227 8.87 -10.98 11.15
C GLY A 227 8.48 -10.55 12.57
N ILE A 228 7.51 -11.22 13.18
CA ILE A 228 7.03 -10.96 14.55
C ILE A 228 7.70 -11.87 15.59
N GLY A 229 8.32 -12.97 15.14
CA GLY A 229 9.06 -13.93 15.98
C GLY A 229 10.39 -13.42 16.51
#